data_AF-A0A645JL48-F1
#
_entry.id   AF-A0A645JL48-F1
#
_cell.length_a   1.000
_cell.length_b   1.000
_cell.length_c   1.000
_cell.angle_alpha   90.00
_cell.angle_beta   90.00
_cell.angle_gamma   90.00
#
_symmetry.space_group_name_H-M   'P 1'
#
loop_
_entity.id
_entity.type
_entity.pdbx_description
1 polymer ?
#
loop_
_entity_poly.entity_id
_entity_poly.type
_entity_poly.pdbx_seq_one_letter_code
_entity_poly.pdbx_strand_id
1 'polypeptide(L)'
;MMLHDIPEGMAMGIPLRAGNESRLKTLGAVLLSGLPTGLGALVGYKLGEVSPLFIGASLGFAGGAMLCVTLREMLPQARSMYSGKLFVAALFAGAMIGAMIVFMFE
;
A
#
# COMPACT_ATOMS: atom_id res chain seq x y z
N MET A 1 0.41 1.05 -11.41
CA MET A 1 0.99 0.89 -10.05
C MET A 1 1.10 2.22 -9.28
N MET A 2 1.50 3.35 -9.87
CA MET A 2 1.76 4.59 -9.09
C MET A 2 0.57 5.18 -8.30
N LEU A 3 -0.68 4.85 -8.65
CA LEU A 3 -1.85 5.45 -8.01
C LEU A 3 -2.07 4.97 -6.56
N HIS A 4 -1.65 3.75 -6.20
CA HIS A 4 -1.82 3.23 -4.85
C HIS A 4 -0.70 3.64 -3.89
N ASP A 5 0.48 3.98 -4.42
CA ASP A 5 1.64 4.42 -3.63
C ASP A 5 1.40 5.78 -2.95
N ILE A 6 0.55 6.63 -3.54
CA ILE A 6 0.16 7.92 -2.94
C ILE A 6 -0.64 7.70 -1.63
N PRO A 7 -1.77 6.95 -1.64
CA PRO A 7 -2.44 6.54 -0.41
C PRO A 7 -1.54 5.84 0.61
N GLU A 8 -0.63 4.96 0.17
CA GLU A 8 0.27 4.22 1.06
C GLU A 8 1.27 5.14 1.77
N GLY A 9 1.89 6.07 1.03
CA GLY A 9 2.77 7.08 1.60
C GLY A 9 2.04 8.01 2.58
N MET A 10 0.79 8.37 2.30
CA MET A 10 -0.05 9.13 3.23
C MET A 10 -0.37 8.32 4.49
N ALA A 11 -0.69 7.03 4.35
CA ALA A 11 -1.01 6.15 5.47
C ALA A 11 0.18 5.91 6.40
N MET A 12 1.42 5.91 5.89
CA MET A 12 2.63 5.86 6.71
C MET A 12 3.01 7.21 7.31
N GLY A 13 2.89 8.31 6.55
CA GLY A 13 3.33 9.64 6.97
C GLY A 13 2.44 10.31 8.01
N ILE A 14 1.12 10.17 7.90
CA ILE A 14 0.14 10.78 8.82
C ILE A 14 0.33 10.32 10.28
N PRO A 15 0.41 9.02 10.61
CA PRO A 15 0.58 8.57 11.99
C PRO A 15 1.95 8.97 12.57
N LEU A 16 3.02 8.92 11.78
CA LEU A 16 4.34 9.40 12.21
C LEU A 16 4.29 10.88 12.60
N ARG A 17 3.60 11.70 11.80
CA ARG A 17 3.49 13.13 12.08
C ARG A 17 2.52 13.44 13.22
N ALA A 18 1.47 12.64 13.39
CA ALA A 18 0.59 12.68 14.56
C ALA A 18 1.34 12.33 15.86
N GLY A 19 2.38 11.48 15.76
CA GLY A 19 3.31 11.16 16.85
C GLY A 19 4.38 12.22 17.17
N ASN A 20 4.24 13.45 16.66
CA ASN A 20 5.18 14.57 16.83
C ASN A 20 6.59 14.39 16.20
N GLU A 21 6.83 13.39 15.35
CA GLU A 21 8.11 13.21 14.65
C GLU A 21 8.37 14.30 13.62
N SER A 22 9.61 14.81 13.51
CA SER A 22 9.95 15.97 12.66
C SER A 22 9.56 15.78 11.18
N ARG A 23 9.20 16.88 10.48
CA ARG A 23 8.76 16.84 9.08
C ARG A 23 9.79 16.15 8.17
N LEU A 24 11.06 16.48 8.38
CA LEU A 24 12.18 15.91 7.63
C LEU A 24 12.37 14.42 7.91
N LYS A 25 12.20 13.97 9.15
CA LYS A 25 12.26 12.53 9.47
C LYS A 25 11.10 11.76 8.86
N THR A 26 9.88 12.31 8.92
CA THR A 26 8.69 11.68 8.32
C THR A 26 8.85 11.57 6.80
N LEU A 27 9.30 12.64 6.16
CA LEU A 27 9.56 12.65 4.71
C LEU A 27 10.67 11.65 4.34
N GLY A 28 11.76 11.62 5.12
CA GLY A 28 12.84 10.65 4.95
C GLY A 28 12.34 9.21 5.06
N ALA A 29 11.53 8.89 6.06
CA ALA A 29 10.98 7.56 6.27
C ALA A 29 10.10 7.10 5.10
N VAL A 30 9.22 7.96 4.59
CA VAL A 30 8.35 7.65 3.43
C VAL A 30 9.14 7.51 2.13
N LEU A 31 10.23 8.27 1.95
CA LEU A 31 11.10 8.11 0.79
C LEU A 31 11.92 6.81 0.87
N LEU A 32 12.43 6.48 2.06
CA LEU A 32 13.17 5.24 2.30
C LEU A 32 12.29 4.00 2.13
N SER A 33 11.00 4.07 2.46
CA SER A 33 10.08 2.95 2.24
C SER A 33 9.82 2.63 0.76
N GLY A 34 10.14 3.55 -0.17
CA GLY A 34 10.09 3.29 -1.61
C GLY A 34 11.30 2.54 -2.16
N LEU A 35 12.42 2.48 -1.43
CA LEU A 35 13.64 1.78 -1.88
C LEU A 35 13.43 0.27 -2.08
N PRO A 36 12.75 -0.48 -1.18
CA PRO A 36 12.42 -1.88 -1.39
C PRO A 36 11.64 -2.12 -2.69
N THR A 37 10.70 -1.24 -3.04
CA THR A 37 9.92 -1.34 -4.28
C THR A 37 10.80 -1.17 -5.51
N GLY A 38 11.71 -0.19 -5.50
CA GLY A 38 12.69 0.00 -6.58
C GLY A 38 13.68 -1.17 -6.73
N LEU A 39 14.19 -1.69 -5.61
CA LEU A 39 15.06 -2.87 -5.62
C LEU A 39 14.31 -4.12 -6.10
N GLY A 40 13.09 -4.31 -5.62
CA GLY A 40 12.21 -5.39 -6.06
C GLY A 40 11.91 -5.33 -7.55
N ALA A 41 11.72 -4.14 -8.12
CA ALA A 41 11.53 -3.96 -9.56
C ALA A 41 12.78 -4.32 -10.37
N LEU A 42 13.98 -3.94 -9.90
CA LEU A 42 15.25 -4.31 -10.56
C LEU A 42 15.49 -5.82 -10.54
N VAL A 43 15.22 -6.47 -9.40
CA VAL A 43 15.33 -7.92 -9.24
C VAL A 43 14.27 -8.61 -10.11
N GLY A 44 13.03 -8.15 -10.06
CA GLY A 44 11.92 -8.66 -10.87
C GLY A 44 12.17 -8.54 -12.38
N TYR A 45 12.80 -7.46 -12.83
CA TYR A 45 13.21 -7.30 -14.24
C TYR A 45 14.20 -8.39 -14.69
N LYS A 46 15.18 -8.73 -13.84
CA LYS A 46 16.15 -9.80 -14.16
C LYS A 46 15.57 -11.21 -14.07
N LEU A 47 14.59 -11.44 -13.18
CA LEU A 47 13.95 -12.75 -13.00
C LEU A 47 12.70 -12.94 -13.86
N GLY A 48 12.22 -11.92 -14.56
CA GLY A 48 10.99 -11.97 -15.37
C GLY A 48 11.04 -12.97 -16.53
N GLU A 49 12.23 -13.36 -16.99
CA GLU A 49 12.38 -14.33 -18.09
C GLU A 49 12.31 -15.80 -17.64
N VAL A 50 12.19 -16.07 -16.34
CA VAL A 50 12.42 -17.42 -15.78
C VAL A 50 11.25 -18.39 -16.00
N SER A 51 9.99 -17.98 -15.80
CA SER A 51 8.78 -18.78 -16.09
C SER A 51 7.47 -18.04 -15.73
N PRO A 52 6.37 -18.17 -16.50
CA PRO A 52 5.04 -17.64 -16.13
C PRO A 52 4.52 -18.16 -14.79
N LEU A 53 4.86 -19.40 -14.42
CA LEU A 53 4.46 -19.99 -13.13
C LEU A 53 5.13 -19.27 -11.95
N PHE A 54 6.39 -18.88 -12.11
CA PHE A 54 7.13 -18.14 -11.09
C PHE A 54 6.60 -16.72 -10.94
N ILE A 55 6.25 -16.07 -12.05
CA ILE A 55 5.59 -14.75 -12.04
C ILE A 55 4.23 -14.85 -11.34
N GLY A 56 3.40 -15.84 -11.68
CA GLY A 56 2.11 -16.05 -11.04
C GLY A 56 2.23 -16.28 -9.53
N ALA A 57 3.18 -17.12 -9.11
CA ALA A 57 3.44 -17.39 -7.69
C ALA A 57 3.93 -16.14 -6.93
N SER A 58 4.83 -15.36 -7.53
CA SER A 58 5.36 -14.13 -6.92
C SER A 58 4.32 -13.01 -6.85
N LEU A 59 3.48 -12.84 -7.88
CA LEU A 59 2.35 -11.91 -7.83
C LEU A 59 1.31 -12.32 -6.80
N GLY A 60 0.98 -13.62 -6.71
CA GLY A 60 0.08 -14.15 -5.68
C GLY A 60 0.63 -13.92 -4.27
N PHE A 61 1.93 -14.13 -4.07
CA PHE A 61 2.61 -13.83 -2.81
C PHE A 61 2.57 -12.33 -2.48
N ALA A 62 2.89 -11.46 -3.44
CA ALA A 62 2.88 -10.01 -3.25
C ALA A 62 1.48 -9.49 -2.91
N GLY A 63 0.44 -9.94 -3.63
CA GLY A 63 -0.94 -9.58 -3.34
C GLY A 63 -1.40 -10.08 -1.96
N GLY A 64 -1.02 -11.30 -1.59
CA GLY A 64 -1.31 -11.86 -0.26
C GLY A 64 -0.62 -11.10 0.88
N ALA A 65 0.65 -10.71 0.69
CA ALA A 65 1.39 -9.91 1.66
C ALA A 65 0.74 -8.54 1.87
N MET A 66 0.38 -7.84 0.79
CA MET A 66 -0.32 -6.55 0.87
C MET A 66 -1.68 -6.64 1.56
N LEU A 67 -2.44 -7.71 1.29
CA LEU A 67 -3.71 -7.96 1.98
C LEU A 67 -3.51 -8.18 3.49
N CYS A 68 -2.49 -8.96 3.87
CA CYS A 68 -2.15 -9.21 5.27
C CYS A 68 -1.81 -7.92 6.01
N VAL A 69 -0.93 -7.07 5.43
CA VAL A 69 -0.54 -5.77 6.01
C VAL A 69 -1.75 -4.84 6.12
N THR A 70 -2.57 -4.77 5.06
CA THR A 70 -3.76 -3.91 5.06
C THR A 70 -4.74 -4.30 6.17
N LEU A 71 -5.01 -5.59 6.35
CA LEU A 71 -5.95 -6.07 7.36
C LEU A 71 -5.40 -6.02 8.79
N ARG A 72 -4.10 -6.27 8.97
CA ARG A 72 -3.49 -6.35 10.32
C ARG A 72 -2.99 -5.01 10.84
N GLU A 73 -2.61 -4.09 9.95
CA GLU A 73 -1.97 -2.82 10.34
C GLU A 73 -2.82 -1.62 9.93
N MET A 74 -3.10 -1.47 8.62
CA MET A 74 -3.76 -0.25 8.11
C MET A 74 -5.21 -0.13 8.58
N LEU A 75 -5.97 -1.23 8.55
CA LEU A 75 -7.39 -1.23 8.94
C LEU A 75 -7.57 -0.95 10.45
N PRO A 76 -6.82 -1.58 11.38
CA PRO A 76 -6.86 -1.22 12.80
C PRO A 76 -6.39 0.21 13.09
N GLN A 77 -5.35 0.69 12.39
CA GLN A 77 -4.87 2.08 12.55
C GLN A 77 -5.92 3.09 12.07
N ALA A 78 -6.57 2.84 10.94
CA ALA A 78 -7.63 3.71 10.45
C ALA A 78 -8.82 3.75 11.44
N ARG A 79 -9.17 2.59 12.02
CA ARG A 79 -10.22 2.50 13.05
C ARG A 79 -9.84 3.18 14.36
N SER A 80 -8.56 3.18 14.74
CA SER A 80 -8.10 3.84 15.98
C SER A 80 -8.07 5.36 15.83
N MET A 81 -7.76 5.88 14.64
CA MET A 81 -7.83 7.31 14.35
C MET A 81 -9.26 7.82 14.20
N TYR A 82 -10.14 7.03 13.60
CA TYR A 82 -11.54 7.41 13.42
C TYR A 82 -12.47 6.21 13.61
N SER A 83 -13.42 6.32 14.54
CA SER A 83 -14.38 5.26 14.83
C SER A 83 -15.81 5.76 14.61
N GLY A 84 -16.63 4.99 13.89
CA GLY A 84 -18.05 5.32 13.64
C GLY A 84 -18.54 5.01 12.22
N LYS A 85 -19.75 5.46 11.89
CA LYS A 85 -20.40 5.22 10.59
C LYS A 85 -19.61 5.79 9.41
N LEU A 86 -18.90 6.91 9.61
CA LEU A 86 -18.10 7.55 8.56
C LEU A 86 -16.86 6.72 8.18
N PHE A 87 -16.22 6.01 9.13
CA PHE A 87 -15.13 5.07 8.82
C PHE A 87 -15.62 3.95 7.90
N VAL A 88 -16.75 3.33 8.25
CA VAL A 88 -17.34 2.25 7.45
C VAL A 88 -17.73 2.77 6.07
N ALA A 89 -18.39 3.94 6.00
CA ALA A 89 -18.74 4.56 4.72
C ALA A 89 -17.50 4.87 3.86
N ALA A 90 -16.43 5.41 4.46
CA ALA A 90 -15.18 5.70 3.76
C ALA A 90 -14.46 4.42 3.27
N LEU A 91 -14.48 3.35 4.07
CA LEU A 91 -13.92 2.05 3.68
C LEU A 91 -14.65 1.47 2.46
N PHE A 92 -15.99 1.45 2.49
CA PHE A 92 -16.79 0.97 1.36
C PHE A 92 -16.66 1.86 0.12
N ALA A 93 -16.66 3.19 0.30
CA ALA A 93 -16.45 4.13 -0.79
C ALA A 93 -15.05 3.95 -1.42
N GLY A 94 -14.01 3.81 -0.61
CA GLY A 94 -12.65 3.55 -1.08
C GLY A 94 -12.52 2.22 -1.82
N ALA A 95 -13.14 1.15 -1.32
CA ALA A 95 -13.18 -0.14 -1.98
C ALA A 95 -13.92 -0.09 -3.33
N MET A 96 -15.05 0.60 -3.39
CA MET A 96 -15.82 0.81 -4.63
C MET A 96 -15.06 1.63 -5.67
N ILE A 97 -14.41 2.72 -5.26
CA ILE A 97 -13.58 3.54 -6.14
C ILE A 97 -12.41 2.72 -6.67
N GLY A 98 -11.73 1.96 -5.79
CA GLY A 98 -10.64 1.06 -6.18
C GLY A 98 -11.10 0.02 -7.20
N ALA A 99 -12.22 -0.65 -6.95
CA ALA A 99 -12.80 -1.62 -7.88
C ALA A 99 -13.18 -0.98 -9.23
N MET A 100 -13.74 0.23 -9.22
CA MET A 100 -14.10 0.95 -10.43
C MET A 100 -12.87 1.35 -11.25
N ILE A 101 -11.78 1.78 -10.59
CA ILE A 101 -10.51 2.07 -11.25
C ILE A 101 -9.96 0.79 -11.90
N VAL A 102 -9.93 -0.33 -11.17
CA VAL A 102 -9.44 -1.61 -11.73
C VAL A 102 -10.27 -2.00 -12.95
N PHE A 103 -11.60 -1.92 -12.87
CA PHE A 103 -12.49 -2.25 -13.99
C PHE A 103 -12.33 -1.32 -15.20
N MET A 104 -11.90 -0.08 -15.00
CA MET A 104 -11.64 0.88 -16.08
C MET A 104 -10.29 0.66 -16.78
N PHE A 105 -9.35 -0.04 -16.13
CA PHE A 105 -7.99 -0.29 -16.60
C PHE A 105 -7.69 -1.76 -16.96
N GLU A 106 -8.63 -2.69 -16.72
CA GLU A 106 -8.72 -3.97 -17.45
C GLU A 106 -9.21 -3.73 -18.89
#